data_AF-A0AAN4RJ01-F1
#
_entry.id   AF-A0AAN4RJ01-F1
#
_cell.length_a   1.000
_cell.length_b   1.000
_cell.length_c   1.000
_cell.angle_alpha   90.00
_cell.angle_beta   90.00
_cell.angle_gamma   90.00
#
_symmetry.space_group_name_H-M   'P 1'
#
loop_
_entity.id
_entity.type
_entity.pdbx_description
1 polymer ?
#
loop_
_entity_poly.entity_id
_entity_poly.type
_entity_poly.pdbx_seq_one_letter_code
_entity_poly.pdbx_strand_id
1 'polypeptide(L)' 'MKWYQRKSFYVPFSIVMGILGFGAWFASLLGVNVDEELNKDYFTTKDEPLFKKKK' A
#
# COMPACT_ATOMS: atom_id res chain seq x y z
N MET A 1 -4.81 10.94 39.20
CA MET A 1 -5.73 10.66 38.06
C MET A 1 -6.17 9.20 38.16
N LYS A 2 -7.46 8.90 38.24
CA LYS A 2 -7.95 7.52 38.49
C LYS A 2 -7.77 6.66 37.22
N TRP A 3 -7.40 5.38 37.35
CA TRP A 3 -7.11 4.47 36.22
C TRP A 3 -8.27 4.36 35.20
N TYR A 4 -9.51 4.45 35.66
CA TYR A 4 -10.71 4.45 34.83
C TYR A 4 -10.81 5.68 33.90
N GLN A 5 -10.35 6.85 34.35
CA GLN A 5 -10.32 8.07 33.53
C GLN A 5 -9.28 7.96 32.40
N ARG A 6 -8.16 7.27 32.64
CA ARG A 6 -7.18 6.94 31.59
C ARG A 6 -7.82 6.04 30.53
N LYS A 7 -8.50 4.96 30.94
CA LYS A 7 -9.17 4.03 30.00
C LYS A 7 -10.18 4.71 29.10
N SER A 8 -10.99 5.63 29.65
CA SER A 8 -12.00 6.35 28.88
C SER A 8 -11.43 7.16 27.71
N PHE A 9 -10.16 7.57 27.80
CA PHE A 9 -9.48 8.30 26.73
C PHE A 9 -8.67 7.38 25.80
N TYR A 10 -7.92 6.43 26.37
CA TYR A 10 -7.05 5.57 25.57
C TYR A 10 -7.81 4.56 24.70
N VAL A 11 -8.98 4.09 25.14
CA VAL A 11 -9.81 3.15 24.36
C VAL A 11 -10.25 3.77 23.03
N PRO A 12 -10.96 4.91 22.98
CA PRO A 12 -11.35 5.52 21.70
C PRO A 12 -10.13 5.95 20.88
N PHE A 13 -9.07 6.47 21.52
CA PHE A 13 -7.84 6.84 20.82
C PHE A 13 -7.17 5.63 20.12
N SER A 14 -7.13 4.47 20.78
CA SER A 14 -6.57 3.24 20.20
C SER A 14 -7.36 2.73 19.00
N ILE A 15 -8.68 2.90 19.00
CA ILE A 15 -9.55 2.53 17.87
C ILE A 15 -9.24 3.42 16.66
N VAL A 16 -9.14 4.73 16.87
CA VAL A 16 -8.79 5.69 15.80
C VAL A 16 -7.41 5.39 15.22
N MET A 17 -6.41 5.18 16.08
CA MET A 17 -5.06 4.80 15.65
C MET A 17 -5.04 3.46 14.92
N GLY A 18 -5.83 2.49 15.37
CA GLY A 18 -6.00 1.20 14.70
C GLY A 18 -6.57 1.35 13.29
N ILE A 19 -7.59 2.18 13.10
CA ILE A 19 -8.20 2.44 11.78
C ILE A 19 -7.21 3.15 10.85
N LEU A 20 -6.47 4.15 11.34
CA LEU A 20 -5.47 4.88 10.55
C LEU A 20 -4.31 3.98 10.12
N GLY A 21 -3.78 3.17 11.03
CA GLY A 21 -2.71 2.21 10.72
C GLY A 21 -3.18 1.07 9.80
N PHE A 22 -4.39 0.55 10.04
CA PHE A 22 -4.98 -0.47 9.19
C PHE A 22 -5.29 0.05 7.78
N GLY A 23 -5.71 1.31 7.64
CA GLY A 23 -5.99 1.93 6.35
C GLY A 23 -4.78 1.97 5.43
N ALA A 24 -3.61 2.35 5.95
CA ALA A 24 -2.36 2.36 5.16
C ALA A 24 -1.91 0.94 4.77
N TRP A 25 -2.03 -0.02 5.69
CA TRP A 25 -1.69 -1.41 5.42
C TRP A 25 -2.66 -2.06 4.41
N PHE A 26 -3.96 -1.83 4.58
CA PHE A 26 -5.01 -2.32 3.69
C PHE A 26 -4.94 -1.67 2.30
N ALA A 27 -4.68 -0.37 2.22
CA ALA A 27 -4.44 0.32 0.95
C ALA A 27 -3.20 -0.22 0.22
N SER A 28 -2.17 -0.66 0.95
CA SER A 28 -1.00 -1.32 0.34
C SER A 28 -1.34 -2.71 -0.25
N LEU A 29 -2.32 -3.40 0.31
CA LEU A 29 -2.81 -4.69 -0.22
C LEU A 29 -3.74 -4.52 -1.43
N LEU A 30 -4.51 -3.42 -1.48
CA LEU A 30 -5.46 -3.15 -2.57
C LEU A 30 -4.89 -2.26 -3.69
N GLY A 31 -3.83 -1.51 -3.41
CA GLY A 31 -3.26 -0.47 -4.29
C GLY A 31 -2.30 -0.99 -5.35
N VAL A 32 -2.15 -2.30 -5.48
CA VAL A 32 -1.38 -2.90 -6.56
C VAL A 32 -2.36 -3.50 -7.56
N ASN A 33 -3.03 -2.64 -8.34
CA ASN A 33 -3.10 -2.93 -9.76
C ASN A 33 -1.65 -2.77 -10.20
N VAL A 34 -0.90 -3.89 -10.20
CA VAL A 34 0.25 -3.92 -11.08
C VAL A 34 -0.39 -3.67 -12.43
N ASP A 35 -0.21 -2.48 -12.98
CA ASP A 35 -0.16 -2.34 -14.42
C ASP A 35 1.07 -3.16 -14.83
N GLU A 36 0.93 -4.49 -14.77
CA GLU A 36 1.55 -5.40 -15.68
C GLU A 36 0.86 -5.14 -17.03
N GLU A 37 1.05 -3.94 -17.58
CA GLU A 37 1.66 -3.93 -18.91
C GLU A 37 3.04 -4.58 -18.76
N LEU A 38 3.05 -5.90 -18.53
CA LEU A 38 4.06 -6.76 -19.09
C LEU A 38 3.90 -6.50 -20.58
N ASN A 39 4.59 -5.47 -21.06
CA ASN A 39 4.59 -5.07 -22.45
C ASN A 39 4.97 -6.36 -23.17
N LYS A 40 4.01 -7.01 -23.85
CA LYS A 40 4.24 -8.30 -24.50
C LYS A 40 5.37 -8.20 -25.53
N ASP A 41 5.70 -6.97 -25.89
CA ASP A 41 6.74 -6.53 -26.81
C ASP A 41 8.12 -6.33 -26.14
N TYR A 42 8.28 -6.56 -24.82
CA TYR A 42 9.60 -6.50 -24.17
C TYR A 42 10.45 -7.75 -24.38
N PHE A 43 9.83 -8.89 -24.75
CA PHE A 43 10.52 -10.18 -24.82
C PHE A 43 10.24 -10.97 -26.10
N THR A 44 9.85 -10.31 -27.19
CA THR A 44 9.58 -11.00 -28.46
C THR A 44 10.88 -11.41 -29.16
N THR A 45 12.00 -10.75 -28.88
CA THR A 45 13.29 -10.99 -29.54
C THR A 45 14.44 -10.95 -28.53
N LYS A 46 15.36 -11.93 -28.60
CA LYS A 46 16.48 -12.07 -27.64
C LYS A 46 17.50 -10.93 -27.68
N ASP A 47 17.51 -10.12 -28.74
CA ASP A 47 18.54 -9.12 -29.02
C ASP A 47 18.06 -7.67 -28.82
N GLU A 48 16.95 -7.45 -28.11
CA GLU A 48 16.41 -6.10 -27.92
C GLU A 48 17.09 -5.32 -26.78
N PRO A 49 17.29 -4.00 -26.95
CA PRO A 49 17.92 -3.18 -25.93
C PRO A 49 17.05 -3.09 -24.67
N LEU A 50 17.67 -3.31 -23.50
CA LEU A 50 17.03 -3.33 -22.17
C LEU A 50 16.23 -2.07 -21.82
N PHE A 51 16.50 -0.93 -22.44
CA PHE A 51 15.81 0.33 -22.17
C PHE A 51 15.28 0.93 -23.47
N LYS A 52 13.96 0.84 -23.67
CA LYS A 52 13.25 1.58 -24.72
C LYS A 52 12.67 2.85 -24.13
N LYS A 53 12.92 4.02 -24.74
CA LYS A 53 12.23 5.26 -24.37
C LYS A 53 10.81 5.23 -24.94
N LYS A 54 9.82 5.49 -24.07
CA LYS A 54 8.43 5.71 -24.47
C LYS A 54 8.36 6.98 -25.32
N LYS A 55 7.70 6.91 -26.48
CA LYS A 55 7.52 8.02 -27.41
C LYS A 55 6.30 8.85 -27.03
#